data_AF-A0A6A4H924-F1
#
_entry.id   AF-A0A6A4H924-F1
#
_cell.length_a   1.000
_cell.length_b   1.000
_cell.length_c   1.000
_cell.angle_alpha   90.00
_cell.angle_beta   90.00
_cell.angle_gamma   90.00
#
_symmetry.space_group_name_H-M   'P 1'
#
loop_
_entity.id
_entity.type
_entity.pdbx_description
1 polymer ?
#
loop_
_entity_poly.entity_id
_entity_poly.type
_entity_poly.pdbx_seq_one_letter_code
_entity_poly.pdbx_strand_id
1 'polypeptide(L)'
;MPAQDTAESKQFCSGDLVIRSSDGVLFRPHKENLEFVSDVAFPFTSTTLHKADKAIDMQEDSKTLETLLHFAYPKLQLPDFAALSFTELIQVERAADKYQMYHGMEICQLYLARNHAFTHPYEVLELAAKRDSNVLVAAVAPFLIHLSIEEVASLGVSSRLCLKWGIYRERWLNALLEAQQYLDEHYHNHWHRLRRHMKDRLPLHAVLVLGKSRPGLTVQGVQSIYEDCLSWLSSNTNGDISCCRSQLEKWRDNIVQKLENVQWPS
;
A
#
# COMPACT_ATOMS: atom_id res chain seq x y z
N MET A 1 14.02 -30.00 -35.91
CA MET A 1 13.51 -28.93 -35.03
C MET A 1 14.72 -28.39 -34.28
N PRO A 2 15.08 -27.11 -34.40
CA PRO A 2 16.22 -26.58 -33.65
C PRO A 2 15.89 -26.60 -32.16
N ALA A 3 16.83 -27.09 -31.35
CA ALA A 3 16.76 -26.97 -29.90
C ALA A 3 16.65 -25.48 -29.56
N GLN A 4 15.53 -25.06 -28.97
CA GLN A 4 15.45 -23.75 -28.34
C GLN A 4 16.49 -23.76 -27.21
N ASP A 5 17.47 -22.85 -27.27
CA ASP A 5 18.32 -22.53 -26.12
C ASP A 5 17.39 -22.19 -24.95
N THR A 6 17.25 -23.15 -24.04
CA THR A 6 16.40 -23.00 -22.86
C THR A 6 17.26 -22.30 -21.84
N ALA A 7 16.97 -21.02 -21.59
CA ALA A 7 17.68 -20.27 -20.57
C ALA A 7 17.50 -20.97 -19.21
N GLU A 8 18.59 -21.18 -18.47
CA GLU A 8 18.56 -21.75 -17.12
C GLU A 8 18.88 -20.66 -16.08
N SER A 9 18.20 -20.69 -14.94
CA SER A 9 18.51 -19.83 -13.80
C SER A 9 19.92 -20.12 -13.30
N LYS A 10 20.76 -19.10 -13.15
CA LYS A 10 22.13 -19.26 -12.61
C LYS A 10 22.13 -19.55 -11.11
N GLN A 11 21.14 -19.05 -10.38
CA GLN A 11 21.07 -19.12 -8.92
C GLN A 11 20.44 -20.43 -8.44
N PHE A 12 19.44 -20.92 -9.15
CA PHE A 12 18.73 -22.15 -8.83
C PHE A 12 19.00 -23.20 -9.92
N CYS A 13 20.23 -23.73 -9.98
CA CYS A 13 20.70 -24.64 -11.04
C CYS A 13 21.13 -26.04 -10.56
N SER A 14 21.08 -26.34 -9.27
CA SER A 14 21.70 -27.55 -8.70
C SER A 14 20.75 -28.49 -7.95
N GLY A 15 19.46 -28.17 -7.89
CA GLY A 15 18.47 -28.99 -7.20
C GLY A 15 18.00 -30.22 -7.97
N ASP A 16 17.18 -31.03 -7.30
CA ASP A 16 16.66 -32.32 -7.72
C ASP A 16 15.30 -32.26 -8.42
N LEU A 17 14.67 -31.08 -8.42
CA LEU A 17 13.40 -30.83 -9.11
C LEU A 17 13.64 -29.92 -10.32
N VAL A 18 13.04 -30.20 -11.48
CA VAL A 18 13.09 -29.30 -12.65
C VAL A 18 11.73 -28.63 -12.84
N ILE A 19 11.68 -27.32 -12.72
CA ILE A 19 10.49 -26.51 -13.04
C ILE A 19 10.80 -25.54 -14.18
N ARG A 20 9.79 -25.19 -14.96
CA ARG A 20 9.89 -24.26 -16.08
C ARG A 20 8.91 -23.11 -15.89
N SER A 21 9.39 -21.88 -15.97
CA SER A 21 8.54 -20.69 -15.94
C SER A 21 7.69 -20.55 -17.20
N SER A 22 6.66 -19.68 -17.15
CA SER A 22 5.80 -19.44 -18.31
C SER A 22 6.51 -18.77 -19.49
N ASP A 23 7.63 -18.06 -19.23
CA ASP A 23 8.54 -17.50 -20.22
C ASP A 23 9.70 -18.44 -20.62
N GLY A 24 9.65 -19.72 -20.20
CA GLY A 24 10.50 -20.80 -20.71
C GLY A 24 11.85 -20.97 -20.00
N VAL A 25 12.09 -20.28 -18.89
CA VAL A 25 13.32 -20.40 -18.10
C VAL A 25 13.24 -21.63 -17.19
N LEU A 26 14.31 -22.42 -17.14
CA LEU A 26 14.41 -23.59 -16.27
C LEU A 26 15.01 -23.23 -14.92
N PHE A 27 14.39 -23.75 -13.86
CA PHE A 27 14.90 -23.68 -12.49
C PHE A 27 15.05 -25.10 -11.94
N ARG A 28 16.09 -25.29 -11.14
CA ARG A 28 16.41 -26.52 -10.43
C ARG A 28 16.44 -26.29 -8.91
N PRO A 29 15.31 -26.10 -8.23
CA PRO A 29 15.26 -25.98 -6.78
C PRO A 29 15.37 -27.34 -6.07
N HIS A 30 15.73 -27.32 -4.78
CA HIS A 30 15.73 -28.50 -3.92
C HIS A 30 14.30 -28.75 -3.44
N LYS A 31 13.78 -29.94 -3.72
CA LYS A 31 12.41 -30.34 -3.34
C LYS A 31 12.18 -30.22 -1.83
N GLU A 32 13.14 -30.67 -1.03
CA GLU A 32 13.08 -30.61 0.45
C GLU A 32 12.86 -29.18 0.96
N ASN A 33 13.54 -28.20 0.36
CA ASN A 33 13.39 -26.80 0.75
C ASN A 33 11.97 -26.28 0.46
N LEU A 34 11.40 -26.66 -0.69
CA LEU A 34 10.05 -26.27 -1.08
C LEU A 34 9.00 -26.92 -0.17
N GLU A 35 9.19 -28.20 0.18
CA GLU A 35 8.32 -28.91 1.12
C GLU A 35 8.38 -28.33 2.53
N PHE A 36 9.50 -27.74 2.94
CA PHE A 36 9.63 -27.11 4.25
C PHE A 36 8.89 -25.76 4.36
N VAL A 37 8.81 -24.99 3.28
CA VAL A 37 8.27 -23.60 3.31
C VAL A 37 6.87 -23.45 2.74
N SER A 38 6.28 -24.51 2.20
CA SER A 38 4.95 -24.53 1.59
C SER A 38 4.07 -25.57 2.24
N ASP A 39 2.92 -25.13 2.76
CA ASP A 39 1.92 -26.00 3.38
C ASP A 39 1.01 -26.70 2.35
N VAL A 40 0.98 -26.19 1.12
CA VAL A 40 0.37 -26.92 0.01
C VAL A 40 1.38 -27.95 -0.44
N ALA A 41 0.91 -29.19 -0.64
CA ALA A 41 1.63 -30.12 -1.47
C ALA A 41 1.83 -29.45 -2.84
N PHE A 42 3.00 -28.83 -3.05
CA PHE A 42 3.43 -28.49 -4.39
C PHE A 42 3.17 -29.74 -5.24
N PRO A 43 2.81 -29.60 -6.54
CA PRO A 43 2.37 -30.72 -7.39
C PRO A 43 3.38 -31.89 -7.55
N PHE A 44 4.44 -31.91 -6.77
CA PHE A 44 5.56 -32.85 -6.67
C PHE A 44 5.30 -34.06 -5.75
N THR A 45 4.15 -34.17 -5.08
CA THR A 45 3.85 -35.28 -4.14
C THR A 45 3.19 -36.50 -4.78
N SER A 46 2.77 -36.42 -6.05
CA SER A 46 2.35 -37.63 -6.76
C SER A 46 3.58 -38.44 -7.17
N THR A 47 3.66 -39.64 -6.63
CA THR A 47 4.59 -40.76 -6.91
C THR A 47 4.68 -41.18 -8.39
N THR A 48 4.23 -40.34 -9.33
CA THR A 48 4.29 -40.56 -10.79
C THR A 48 5.37 -39.73 -11.49
N LEU A 49 6.03 -38.79 -10.82
CA LEU A 49 7.24 -38.12 -11.33
C LEU A 49 8.52 -38.95 -11.08
N HIS A 50 8.46 -40.25 -11.34
CA HIS A 50 9.66 -41.11 -11.44
C HIS A 50 10.43 -40.93 -12.75
N LYS A 51 10.08 -39.91 -13.55
CA LYS A 51 10.92 -39.46 -14.66
C LYS A 51 11.57 -38.14 -14.27
N ALA A 52 12.81 -38.24 -13.80
CA ALA A 52 13.72 -37.13 -13.50
C ALA A 52 13.96 -36.16 -14.68
N ASP A 53 13.37 -36.41 -15.86
CA ASP A 53 13.65 -35.68 -17.10
C ASP A 53 12.54 -34.74 -17.57
N LYS A 54 11.34 -34.72 -16.94
CA LYS A 54 10.26 -33.84 -17.39
C LYS A 54 10.12 -32.63 -16.49
N ALA A 55 10.49 -31.46 -17.02
CA ALA A 55 10.24 -30.18 -16.40
C ALA A 55 8.75 -29.97 -16.14
N ILE A 56 8.42 -29.37 -14.99
CA ILE A 56 7.06 -29.04 -14.60
C ILE A 56 6.79 -27.59 -14.99
N ASP A 57 5.83 -27.39 -15.89
CA ASP A 57 5.47 -26.06 -16.36
C ASP A 57 4.68 -25.30 -15.29
N MET A 58 5.19 -24.12 -14.93
CA MET A 58 4.64 -23.19 -13.96
C MET A 58 3.91 -22.05 -14.69
N GLN A 59 2.97 -21.40 -14.02
CA GLN A 59 2.24 -20.27 -14.59
C GLN A 59 2.98 -18.95 -14.41
N GLU A 60 3.83 -18.89 -13.41
CA GLU A 60 4.61 -17.72 -13.03
C GLU A 60 5.78 -17.51 -13.99
N ASP A 61 6.10 -16.24 -14.28
CA ASP A 61 7.28 -15.87 -15.06
C ASP A 61 8.58 -16.11 -14.28
N SER A 62 9.71 -16.05 -14.99
CA SER A 62 11.03 -16.29 -14.42
C SER A 62 11.35 -15.36 -13.24
N LYS A 63 11.03 -14.07 -13.34
CA LYS A 63 11.29 -13.07 -12.29
C LYS A 63 10.51 -13.36 -11.01
N THR A 64 9.22 -13.71 -11.15
CA THR A 64 8.35 -14.07 -10.04
C THR A 64 8.84 -15.34 -9.36
N LEU A 65 9.17 -16.38 -10.14
CA LEU A 65 9.69 -17.64 -9.59
C LEU A 65 11.04 -17.46 -8.92
N GLU A 66 11.96 -16.70 -9.52
CA GLU A 66 13.25 -16.42 -8.92
C GLU A 66 13.09 -15.75 -7.56
N THR A 67 12.22 -14.74 -7.48
CA THR A 67 11.92 -14.04 -6.21
C THR A 67 11.28 -14.99 -5.19
N LEU A 68 10.31 -15.79 -5.61
CA LEU A 68 9.61 -16.73 -4.74
C LEU A 68 10.58 -17.79 -4.17
N LEU A 69 11.46 -18.33 -5.01
CA LEU A 69 12.43 -19.35 -4.60
C LEU A 69 13.39 -18.84 -3.54
N HIS A 70 13.68 -17.54 -3.44
CA HIS A 70 14.51 -17.02 -2.34
C HIS A 70 13.92 -17.31 -0.96
N PHE A 71 12.60 -17.34 -0.82
CA PHE A 71 11.96 -17.69 0.46
C PHE A 71 12.20 -19.15 0.88
N ALA A 72 12.52 -20.04 -0.06
CA ALA A 72 12.82 -21.43 0.22
C ALA A 72 14.28 -21.67 0.67
N TYR A 73 15.15 -20.66 0.60
CA TYR A 73 16.58 -20.82 0.90
C TYR A 73 17.04 -19.82 1.96
N PRO A 74 17.16 -20.25 3.23
CA PRO A 74 17.51 -19.36 4.35
C PRO A 74 18.87 -18.65 4.20
N LYS A 75 19.78 -19.19 3.38
CA LYS A 75 21.12 -18.63 3.16
C LYS A 75 21.18 -17.61 2.02
N LEU A 76 20.10 -17.48 1.25
CA LEU A 76 20.03 -16.48 0.18
C LEU A 76 19.49 -15.18 0.76
N GLN A 77 20.13 -14.08 0.36
CA GLN A 77 19.59 -12.75 0.64
C GLN A 77 18.35 -12.54 -0.22
N LEU A 78 17.29 -12.00 0.37
CA LEU A 78 16.11 -11.63 -0.40
C LEU A 78 16.49 -10.59 -1.48
N PRO A 79 15.86 -10.64 -2.66
CA PRO A 79 15.97 -9.58 -3.65
C PRO A 79 15.57 -8.23 -3.04
N ASP A 80 15.94 -7.14 -3.70
CA ASP A 80 15.52 -5.80 -3.26
C ASP A 80 14.02 -5.60 -3.53
N PHE A 81 13.20 -5.96 -2.53
CA PHE A 81 11.74 -5.75 -2.57
C PHE A 81 11.36 -4.27 -2.65
N ALA A 82 12.25 -3.33 -2.27
CA ALA A 82 11.97 -1.91 -2.41
C ALA A 82 12.04 -1.45 -3.86
N ALA A 83 12.77 -2.16 -4.72
CA ALA A 83 12.91 -1.87 -6.14
C ALA A 83 11.82 -2.53 -7.00
N LEU A 84 11.00 -3.43 -6.44
CA LEU A 84 9.91 -4.06 -7.18
C LEU A 84 8.79 -3.05 -7.44
N SER A 85 8.28 -3.07 -8.67
CA SER A 85 7.04 -2.35 -9.00
C SER A 85 5.83 -2.99 -8.31
N PHE A 86 4.72 -2.25 -8.24
CA PHE A 86 3.47 -2.76 -7.67
C PHE A 86 3.02 -4.07 -8.34
N THR A 87 3.07 -4.13 -9.68
CA THR A 87 2.66 -5.31 -10.45
C THR A 87 3.53 -6.52 -10.11
N GLU A 88 4.84 -6.35 -10.06
CA GLU A 88 5.77 -7.43 -9.73
C GLU A 88 5.55 -7.93 -8.31
N LEU A 89 5.37 -7.02 -7.35
CA LEU A 89 5.11 -7.38 -5.97
C LEU A 89 3.79 -8.15 -5.79
N ILE A 90 2.74 -7.76 -6.54
CA ILE A 90 1.46 -8.48 -6.57
C ILE A 90 1.60 -9.86 -7.23
N GLN A 91 2.42 -10.02 -8.27
CA GLN A 91 2.68 -11.32 -8.87
C GLN A 91 3.37 -12.26 -7.87
N VAL A 92 4.38 -11.77 -7.15
CA VAL A 92 5.07 -12.53 -6.09
C VAL A 92 4.13 -12.86 -4.94
N GLU A 93 3.30 -11.89 -4.51
CA GLU A 93 2.34 -12.08 -3.43
C GLU A 93 1.30 -13.16 -3.76
N ARG A 94 0.75 -13.14 -4.98
CA ARG A 94 -0.19 -14.15 -5.47
C ARG A 94 0.45 -15.53 -5.61
N ALA A 95 1.70 -15.58 -6.07
CA ALA A 95 2.44 -16.83 -6.15
C ALA A 95 2.69 -17.39 -4.74
N ALA A 96 3.12 -16.54 -3.79
CA ALA A 96 3.33 -16.92 -2.40
C ALA A 96 2.03 -17.41 -1.75
N ASP A 97 0.88 -16.78 -2.01
CA ASP A 97 -0.43 -17.27 -1.56
C ASP A 97 -0.81 -18.60 -2.22
N LYS A 98 -0.66 -18.74 -3.53
CA LYS A 98 -0.94 -19.99 -4.26
C LYS A 98 -0.16 -21.19 -3.71
N TYR A 99 1.09 -20.97 -3.32
CA TYR A 99 1.95 -22.00 -2.73
C TYR A 99 2.00 -21.93 -1.19
N GLN A 100 1.11 -21.17 -0.55
CA GLN A 100 1.05 -20.99 0.92
C GLN A 100 2.42 -20.76 1.58
N MET A 101 3.28 -19.96 0.95
CA MET A 101 4.57 -19.54 1.47
C MET A 101 4.38 -18.34 2.39
N TYR A 102 3.96 -18.59 3.63
CA TYR A 102 3.53 -17.55 4.58
C TYR A 102 4.55 -16.45 4.79
N HIS A 103 5.85 -16.78 4.88
CA HIS A 103 6.89 -15.78 5.05
C HIS A 103 6.97 -14.82 3.85
N GLY A 104 6.83 -15.37 2.64
CA GLY A 104 6.79 -14.56 1.42
C GLY A 104 5.56 -13.65 1.37
N MET A 105 4.40 -14.17 1.80
CA MET A 105 3.18 -13.39 1.92
C MET A 105 3.32 -12.23 2.93
N GLU A 106 3.93 -12.45 4.09
CA GLU A 106 4.17 -11.41 5.10
C GLU A 106 5.09 -10.32 4.58
N ILE A 107 6.19 -10.70 3.91
CA ILE A 107 7.13 -9.74 3.32
C ILE A 107 6.45 -8.92 2.24
N CYS A 108 5.71 -9.56 1.32
CA CYS A 108 4.94 -8.85 0.31
C CYS A 108 3.96 -7.84 0.94
N GLN A 109 3.24 -8.23 1.99
CA GLN A 109 2.32 -7.32 2.70
C GLN A 109 3.04 -6.10 3.28
N LEU A 110 4.22 -6.29 3.89
CA LEU A 110 5.00 -5.18 4.45
C LEU A 110 5.41 -4.16 3.38
N TYR A 111 5.87 -4.64 2.22
CA TYR A 111 6.28 -3.75 1.13
C TYR A 111 5.10 -3.11 0.40
N LEU A 112 3.97 -3.81 0.27
CA LEU A 112 2.71 -3.22 -0.24
C LEU A 112 2.22 -2.09 0.67
N ALA A 113 2.19 -2.33 1.98
CA ALA A 113 1.82 -1.33 2.98
C ALA A 113 2.75 -0.11 2.94
N ARG A 114 4.07 -0.33 2.86
CA ARG A 114 5.06 0.73 2.97
C ARG A 114 5.22 1.56 1.70
N ASN A 115 5.27 0.91 0.54
CA ASN A 115 5.68 1.54 -0.71
C ASN A 115 4.52 1.85 -1.65
N HIS A 116 3.40 1.12 -1.53
CA HIS A 116 2.33 1.17 -2.51
C HIS A 116 0.97 1.58 -1.93
N ALA A 117 0.82 1.69 -0.61
CA ALA A 117 -0.43 2.16 -0.01
C ALA A 117 -0.84 3.57 -0.47
N PHE A 118 0.11 4.45 -0.76
CA PHE A 118 -0.18 5.80 -1.26
C PHE A 118 -0.48 5.85 -2.76
N THR A 119 0.19 5.02 -3.56
CA THR A 119 0.09 5.05 -5.03
C THR A 119 -1.00 4.14 -5.58
N HIS A 120 -1.31 3.05 -4.89
CA HIS A 120 -2.34 2.05 -5.25
C HIS A 120 -3.27 1.72 -4.07
N PRO A 121 -3.87 2.73 -3.40
CA PRO A 121 -4.61 2.51 -2.16
C PRO A 121 -5.82 1.57 -2.34
N TYR A 122 -6.53 1.64 -3.46
CA TYR A 122 -7.73 0.84 -3.71
C TYR A 122 -7.36 -0.63 -3.96
N GLU A 123 -6.37 -0.87 -4.79
CA GLU A 123 -5.89 -2.21 -5.12
C GLU A 123 -5.29 -2.89 -3.88
N VAL A 124 -4.59 -2.13 -3.03
CA VAL A 124 -4.11 -2.62 -1.73
C VAL A 124 -5.27 -2.92 -0.77
N LEU A 125 -6.34 -2.11 -0.76
CA LEU A 125 -7.53 -2.37 0.06
C LEU A 125 -8.26 -3.64 -0.38
N GLU A 126 -8.41 -3.86 -1.69
CA GLU A 126 -9.00 -5.10 -2.23
C GLU A 126 -8.20 -6.34 -1.84
N LEU A 127 -6.87 -6.24 -1.86
CA LEU A 127 -6.02 -7.32 -1.38
C LEU A 127 -6.17 -7.53 0.13
N ALA A 128 -6.23 -6.45 0.90
CA ALA A 128 -6.45 -6.48 2.33
C ALA A 128 -7.75 -7.19 2.70
N ALA A 129 -8.82 -6.91 1.95
CA ALA A 129 -10.14 -7.53 2.10
C ALA A 129 -10.07 -9.05 1.91
N LYS A 130 -9.44 -9.51 0.83
CA LYS A 130 -9.27 -10.96 0.54
C LYS A 130 -8.52 -11.71 1.63
N ARG A 131 -7.57 -11.03 2.29
CA ARG A 131 -6.66 -11.63 3.28
C ARG A 131 -7.04 -11.33 4.74
N ASP A 132 -8.12 -10.59 4.97
CA ASP A 132 -8.46 -10.00 6.27
C ASP A 132 -7.26 -9.31 6.96
N SER A 133 -6.42 -8.61 6.16
CA SER A 133 -5.15 -8.06 6.64
C SER A 133 -5.33 -6.70 7.32
N ASN A 134 -5.24 -6.70 8.66
CA ASN A 134 -5.26 -5.47 9.46
C ASN A 134 -4.14 -4.49 9.07
N VAL A 135 -2.96 -5.00 8.71
CA VAL A 135 -1.79 -4.19 8.34
C VAL A 135 -2.06 -3.40 7.07
N LEU A 136 -2.59 -4.07 6.03
CA LEU A 136 -2.87 -3.42 4.76
C LEU A 136 -4.03 -2.42 4.88
N VAL A 137 -5.11 -2.75 5.60
CA VAL A 137 -6.22 -1.80 5.83
C VAL A 137 -5.72 -0.57 6.58
N ALA A 138 -4.91 -0.74 7.63
CA ALA A 138 -4.33 0.38 8.36
C ALA A 138 -3.45 1.27 7.48
N ALA A 139 -2.65 0.68 6.60
CA ALA A 139 -1.74 1.40 5.71
C ALA A 139 -2.47 2.29 4.69
N VAL A 140 -3.63 1.85 4.18
CA VAL A 140 -4.40 2.61 3.17
C VAL A 140 -5.39 3.60 3.78
N ALA A 141 -5.71 3.45 5.07
CA ALA A 141 -6.73 4.26 5.74
C ALA A 141 -6.53 5.79 5.63
N PRO A 142 -5.32 6.35 5.77
CA PRO A 142 -5.09 7.78 5.56
C PRO A 142 -5.49 8.28 4.16
N PHE A 143 -5.36 7.42 3.14
CA PHE A 143 -5.55 7.77 1.74
C PHE A 143 -7.01 7.59 1.29
N LEU A 144 -7.74 6.69 1.96
CA LEU A 144 -9.10 6.30 1.64
C LEU A 144 -10.14 6.78 2.65
N ILE A 145 -9.78 7.72 3.54
CA ILE A 145 -10.64 8.18 4.65
C ILE A 145 -12.00 8.75 4.23
N HIS A 146 -12.12 9.15 2.96
CA HIS A 146 -13.38 9.61 2.39
C HIS A 146 -14.42 8.48 2.32
N LEU A 147 -13.98 7.22 2.21
CA LEU A 147 -14.88 6.07 2.15
C LEU A 147 -15.66 5.91 3.47
N SER A 148 -16.96 5.73 3.35
CA SER A 148 -17.84 5.34 4.45
C SER A 148 -17.56 3.90 4.90
N ILE A 149 -18.12 3.52 6.05
CA ILE A 149 -18.04 2.14 6.51
C ILE A 149 -18.80 1.21 5.55
N GLU A 150 -19.93 1.64 4.99
CA GLU A 150 -20.67 0.85 3.99
C GLU A 150 -19.85 0.64 2.71
N GLU A 151 -19.17 1.68 2.22
CA GLU A 151 -18.30 1.57 1.04
C GLU A 151 -17.15 0.60 1.29
N VAL A 152 -16.47 0.70 2.45
CA VAL A 152 -15.39 -0.22 2.80
C VAL A 152 -15.87 -1.66 2.98
N ALA A 153 -17.04 -1.85 3.60
CA ALA A 153 -17.66 -3.17 3.72
C ALA A 153 -18.03 -3.74 2.34
N SER A 154 -18.50 -2.92 1.41
CA SER A 154 -18.84 -3.36 0.04
C SER A 154 -17.64 -3.84 -0.77
N LEU A 155 -16.42 -3.42 -0.40
CA LEU A 155 -15.15 -3.90 -0.96
C LEU A 155 -14.69 -5.23 -0.35
N GLY A 156 -15.49 -5.83 0.54
CA GLY A 156 -15.23 -7.14 1.13
C GLY A 156 -14.39 -7.11 2.42
N VAL A 157 -14.15 -5.93 3.00
CA VAL A 157 -13.45 -5.83 4.29
C VAL A 157 -14.32 -6.42 5.41
N SER A 158 -13.72 -7.23 6.29
CA SER A 158 -14.45 -7.91 7.35
C SER A 158 -15.10 -6.91 8.33
N SER A 159 -16.20 -7.31 8.98
CA SER A 159 -16.88 -6.47 9.97
C SER A 159 -15.96 -6.03 11.10
N ARG A 160 -15.02 -6.89 11.51
CA ARG A 160 -14.00 -6.57 12.53
C ARG A 160 -13.10 -5.42 12.10
N LEU A 161 -12.61 -5.44 10.86
CA LEU A 161 -11.78 -4.37 10.31
C LEU A 161 -12.60 -3.12 9.98
N CYS A 162 -13.88 -3.27 9.61
CA CYS A 162 -14.80 -2.14 9.44
C CYS A 162 -15.06 -1.37 10.74
N LEU A 163 -15.11 -2.06 11.89
CA LEU A 163 -15.19 -1.39 13.19
C LEU A 163 -13.93 -0.53 13.46
N LYS A 164 -12.75 -1.09 13.20
CA LYS A 164 -11.48 -0.34 13.32
C LYS A 164 -11.43 0.85 12.37
N TRP A 165 -11.89 0.66 11.13
CA TRP A 165 -12.04 1.71 10.14
C TRP A 165 -12.92 2.84 10.64
N GLY A 166 -14.10 2.52 11.18
CA GLY A 166 -15.03 3.50 11.74
C GLY A 166 -14.41 4.36 12.84
N ILE A 167 -13.75 3.70 13.81
CA ILE A 167 -13.06 4.40 14.91
C ILE A 167 -11.93 5.29 14.38
N TYR A 168 -11.12 4.78 13.46
CA TYR A 168 -10.03 5.55 12.85
C TYR A 168 -10.58 6.77 12.10
N ARG A 169 -11.61 6.57 11.27
CA ARG A 169 -12.27 7.62 10.49
C ARG A 169 -12.87 8.70 11.38
N GLU A 170 -13.53 8.32 12.46
CA GLU A 170 -14.08 9.28 13.42
C GLU A 170 -12.97 10.14 14.06
N ARG A 171 -11.90 9.51 14.55
CA ARG A 171 -10.73 10.23 15.12
C ARG A 171 -10.11 11.17 14.10
N TRP A 172 -9.97 10.74 12.85
CA TRP A 172 -9.44 11.56 11.76
C TRP A 172 -10.32 12.78 11.48
N LEU A 173 -11.63 12.58 11.39
CA LEU A 173 -12.58 13.68 11.14
C LEU A 173 -12.59 14.67 12.31
N ASN A 174 -12.51 14.20 13.55
CA ASN A 174 -12.42 15.05 14.74
C ASN A 174 -11.13 15.87 14.75
N ALA A 175 -9.98 15.26 14.43
CA ALA A 175 -8.70 15.96 14.29
C ALA A 175 -8.78 17.09 13.26
N LEU A 176 -9.41 16.82 12.10
CA LEU A 176 -9.60 17.83 11.07
C LEU A 176 -10.59 18.94 11.51
N LEU A 177 -11.67 18.60 12.21
CA LEU A 177 -12.64 19.57 12.75
C LEU A 177 -11.99 20.52 13.75
N GLU A 178 -11.21 20.00 14.68
CA GLU A 178 -10.47 20.80 15.66
C GLU A 178 -9.44 21.72 14.98
N ALA A 179 -8.72 21.22 13.97
CA ALA A 179 -7.80 22.04 13.20
C ALA A 179 -8.49 23.18 12.42
N GLN A 180 -9.77 22.99 12.03
CA GLN A 180 -10.53 24.08 11.40
C GLN A 180 -10.86 25.21 12.37
N GLN A 181 -11.00 24.94 13.67
CA GLN A 181 -11.28 25.99 14.66
C GLN A 181 -10.14 27.01 14.73
N TYR A 182 -8.89 26.59 14.50
CA TYR A 182 -7.72 27.50 14.40
C TYR A 182 -7.84 28.50 13.23
N LEU A 183 -8.65 28.18 12.21
CA LEU A 183 -8.92 29.12 11.11
C LEU A 183 -9.88 30.25 11.51
N ASP A 184 -10.63 30.06 12.58
CA ASP A 184 -11.58 31.05 13.12
C ASP A 184 -10.92 32.03 14.11
N GLU A 185 -9.73 31.74 14.63
CA GLU A 185 -9.06 32.52 15.67
C GLU A 185 -8.38 33.82 15.20
N HIS A 186 -8.21 33.99 13.89
CA HIS A 186 -7.50 35.15 13.33
C HIS A 186 -8.43 36.09 12.57
N TYR A 187 -8.38 37.37 12.93
CA TYR A 187 -9.19 38.43 12.33
C TYR A 187 -8.29 39.38 11.56
N HIS A 188 -8.25 39.20 10.23
CA HIS A 188 -7.56 40.10 9.31
C HIS A 188 -8.19 40.04 7.92
N ASN A 189 -8.18 41.15 7.18
CA ASN A 189 -8.84 41.22 5.87
C ASN A 189 -8.24 40.24 4.85
N HIS A 190 -6.91 40.05 4.86
CA HIS A 190 -6.23 39.07 4.03
C HIS A 190 -6.62 37.63 4.44
N TRP A 191 -6.80 37.39 5.74
CA TRP A 191 -7.21 36.10 6.27
C TRP A 191 -8.62 35.70 5.85
N HIS A 192 -9.59 36.62 5.90
CA HIS A 192 -10.96 36.32 5.46
C HIS A 192 -11.03 35.87 4.00
N ARG A 193 -10.21 36.48 3.13
CA ARG A 193 -10.12 36.09 1.71
C ARG A 193 -9.40 34.75 1.55
N LEU A 194 -8.28 34.56 2.24
CA LEU A 194 -7.54 33.30 2.24
C LEU A 194 -8.41 32.14 2.73
N ARG A 195 -9.17 32.33 3.80
CA ARG A 195 -10.05 31.30 4.34
C ARG A 195 -11.08 30.82 3.33
N ARG A 196 -11.60 31.71 2.47
CA ARG A 196 -12.50 31.31 1.37
C ARG A 196 -11.75 30.43 0.36
N HIS A 197 -10.54 30.83 -0.02
CA HIS A 197 -9.65 30.05 -0.88
C HIS A 197 -9.27 28.68 -0.28
N MET A 198 -9.09 28.60 1.05
CA MET A 198 -8.81 27.37 1.79
C MET A 198 -10.02 26.44 1.91
N LYS A 199 -11.23 26.98 2.11
CA LYS A 199 -12.46 26.17 2.31
C LYS A 199 -12.73 25.25 1.13
N ASP A 200 -12.44 25.69 -0.08
CA ASP A 200 -12.63 24.88 -1.30
C ASP A 200 -11.59 23.75 -1.43
N ARG A 201 -10.51 23.80 -0.65
CA ARG A 201 -9.39 22.85 -0.67
C ARG A 201 -9.38 21.91 0.52
N LEU A 202 -9.93 22.34 1.66
CA LEU A 202 -10.02 21.50 2.85
C LEU A 202 -11.06 20.41 2.67
N PRO A 203 -10.69 19.12 2.80
CA PRO A 203 -11.61 18.01 2.56
C PRO A 203 -12.79 17.95 3.53
N LEU A 204 -12.78 18.69 4.63
CA LEU A 204 -13.84 18.60 5.63
C LEU A 204 -15.22 18.94 5.07
N HIS A 205 -15.34 19.99 4.25
CA HIS A 205 -16.62 20.32 3.61
C HIS A 205 -16.97 19.32 2.51
N ALA A 206 -15.97 18.75 1.81
CA ALA A 206 -16.21 17.75 0.78
C ALA A 206 -16.68 16.40 1.36
N VAL A 207 -16.03 15.95 2.44
CA VAL A 207 -16.25 14.65 3.10
C VAL A 207 -17.47 14.68 4.03
N LEU A 208 -17.68 15.73 4.83
CA LEU A 208 -18.80 15.79 5.78
C LEU A 208 -20.09 16.37 5.17
N VAL A 209 -19.99 17.31 4.24
CA VAL A 209 -21.16 18.10 3.77
C VAL A 209 -21.59 17.73 2.34
N LEU A 210 -20.64 17.41 1.46
CA LEU A 210 -20.94 17.18 0.04
C LEU A 210 -20.97 15.70 -0.36
N GLY A 211 -20.56 14.78 0.52
CA GLY A 211 -20.43 13.36 0.18
C GLY A 211 -19.53 13.12 -1.04
N LYS A 212 -18.62 14.06 -1.35
CA LYS A 212 -17.77 14.00 -2.54
C LYS A 212 -16.47 13.31 -2.19
N SER A 213 -16.20 12.19 -2.87
CA SER A 213 -14.94 11.46 -2.84
C SER A 213 -13.81 12.35 -3.32
N ARG A 214 -13.13 13.01 -2.38
CA ARG A 214 -11.77 13.51 -2.58
C ARG A 214 -10.83 12.60 -1.80
N PRO A 215 -9.61 12.32 -2.31
CA PRO A 215 -8.61 11.62 -1.54
C PRO A 215 -8.48 12.24 -0.14
N GLY A 216 -8.28 11.41 0.88
CA GLY A 216 -8.10 11.89 2.25
C GLY A 216 -7.04 12.99 2.36
N LEU A 217 -7.24 13.95 3.28
CA LEU A 217 -6.22 14.97 3.54
C LEU A 217 -5.02 14.32 4.23
N THR A 218 -4.04 13.83 3.47
CA THR A 218 -2.79 13.32 4.04
C THR A 218 -1.95 14.47 4.60
N VAL A 219 -0.93 14.14 5.41
CA VAL A 219 0.08 15.12 5.85
C VAL A 219 0.72 15.83 4.64
N GLN A 220 1.00 15.11 3.55
CA GLN A 220 1.48 15.71 2.30
C GLN A 220 0.43 16.61 1.64
N GLY A 221 -0.85 16.22 1.71
CA GLY A 221 -1.98 17.04 1.27
C GLY A 221 -2.08 18.35 2.04
N VAL A 222 -1.86 18.33 3.37
CA VAL A 222 -1.78 19.55 4.18
C VAL A 222 -0.66 20.46 3.68
N GLN A 223 0.53 19.90 3.45
CA GLN A 223 1.68 20.67 3.00
C GLN A 223 1.42 21.34 1.64
N SER A 224 0.80 20.61 0.70
CA SER A 224 0.41 21.16 -0.60
C SER A 224 -0.60 22.30 -0.47
N ILE A 225 -1.61 22.15 0.41
CA ILE A 225 -2.57 23.23 0.70
C ILE A 225 -1.86 24.44 1.30
N TYR A 226 -0.95 24.22 2.24
CA TYR A 226 -0.15 25.28 2.86
C TYR A 226 0.65 26.07 1.83
N GLU A 227 1.35 25.40 0.92
CA GLU A 227 2.16 26.01 -0.14
C GLU A 227 1.33 26.82 -1.14
N ASP A 228 0.19 26.24 -1.59
CA ASP A 228 -0.76 26.96 -2.46
C ASP A 228 -1.33 28.21 -1.76
N CYS A 229 -1.66 28.10 -0.47
CA CYS A 229 -2.17 29.21 0.33
C CYS A 229 -1.13 30.31 0.55
N LEU A 230 0.13 29.93 0.78
CA LEU A 230 1.25 30.85 0.94
C LEU A 230 1.55 31.60 -0.36
N SER A 231 1.54 30.88 -1.49
CA SER A 231 1.64 31.46 -2.83
C SER A 231 0.50 32.43 -3.09
N TRP A 232 -0.74 32.02 -2.81
CA TRP A 232 -1.93 32.85 -2.99
C TRP A 232 -1.86 34.14 -2.16
N LEU A 233 -1.47 34.06 -0.88
CA LEU A 233 -1.28 35.24 -0.03
C LEU A 233 -0.28 36.21 -0.67
N SER A 234 0.86 35.70 -1.12
CA SER A 234 1.93 36.52 -1.68
C SER A 234 1.53 37.20 -3.00
N SER A 235 0.66 36.59 -3.80
CA SER A 235 0.22 37.13 -5.10
C SER A 235 -1.03 38.02 -5.05
N ASN A 236 -1.90 37.87 -4.04
CA ASN A 236 -3.23 38.49 -4.03
C ASN A 236 -3.44 39.53 -2.92
N THR A 237 -2.38 39.87 -2.18
CA THR A 237 -2.47 40.83 -1.09
C THR A 237 -1.36 41.87 -1.20
N ASN A 238 -1.72 43.13 -0.95
CA ASN A 238 -0.80 44.25 -0.87
C ASN A 238 -0.70 44.67 0.61
N GLY A 239 0.51 44.90 1.12
CA GLY A 239 0.74 45.31 2.51
C GLY A 239 1.29 44.19 3.40
N ASP A 240 1.31 44.43 4.71
CA ASP A 240 1.87 43.47 5.67
C ASP A 240 0.96 42.24 5.83
N ILE A 241 1.53 41.06 5.56
CA ILE A 241 0.88 39.75 5.65
C ILE A 241 1.54 38.85 6.70
N SER A 242 2.45 39.40 7.51
CA SER A 242 3.22 38.67 8.53
C SER A 242 2.30 37.90 9.49
N CYS A 243 1.23 38.55 9.98
CA CYS A 243 0.26 37.92 10.87
C CYS A 243 -0.51 36.77 10.20
N CYS A 244 -0.94 36.91 8.95
CA CYS A 244 -1.64 35.85 8.22
C CYS A 244 -0.73 34.67 7.88
N ARG A 245 0.54 34.93 7.53
CA ARG A 245 1.54 33.89 7.30
C ARG A 245 1.79 33.09 8.58
N SER A 246 2.02 33.79 9.70
CA SER A 246 2.23 33.13 10.99
C SER A 246 1.01 32.31 11.42
N GLN A 247 -0.21 32.80 11.18
CA GLN A 247 -1.41 32.01 11.46
C GLN A 247 -1.53 30.79 10.56
N LEU A 248 -1.19 30.91 9.27
CA LEU A 248 -1.21 29.79 8.32
C LEU A 248 -0.18 28.71 8.71
N GLU A 249 1.00 29.10 9.16
CA GLU A 249 2.02 28.20 9.70
C GLU A 249 1.52 27.47 10.95
N LYS A 250 0.94 28.19 11.92
CA LYS A 250 0.35 27.59 13.13
C LYS A 250 -0.76 26.59 12.79
N TRP A 251 -1.61 26.93 11.84
CA TRP A 251 -2.66 26.03 11.36
C TRP A 251 -2.06 24.75 10.76
N ARG A 252 -1.05 24.87 9.88
CA ARG A 252 -0.34 23.73 9.29
C ARG A 252 0.26 22.84 10.38
N ASP A 253 1.01 23.43 11.30
CA ASP A 253 1.72 22.66 12.33
C ASP A 253 0.72 21.94 13.26
N ASN A 254 -0.38 22.62 13.60
CA ASN A 254 -1.45 22.03 14.41
C ASN A 254 -2.13 20.85 13.72
N ILE A 255 -2.52 20.99 12.44
CA ILE A 255 -3.23 19.92 11.74
C ILE A 255 -2.31 18.73 11.46
N VAL A 256 -1.04 18.96 11.11
CA VAL A 256 -0.05 17.89 10.94
C VAL A 256 0.12 17.12 12.24
N GLN A 257 0.35 17.83 13.35
CA GLN A 257 0.49 17.21 14.66
C GLN A 257 -0.76 16.39 15.04
N LYS A 258 -1.96 16.93 14.81
CA LYS A 258 -3.20 16.20 15.13
C LYS A 258 -3.36 14.95 14.28
N LEU A 259 -3.11 15.02 12.98
CA LEU A 259 -3.22 13.87 12.07
C LEU A 259 -2.18 12.79 12.37
N GLU A 260 -0.95 13.17 12.69
CA GLU A 260 0.11 12.21 13.10
C GLU A 260 -0.23 11.48 14.40
N ASN A 261 -1.01 12.10 15.28
CA ASN A 261 -1.49 11.49 16.51
C ASN A 261 -2.71 10.57 16.31
N VAL A 262 -3.34 10.56 15.13
CA VAL A 262 -4.44 9.64 14.84
C VAL A 262 -3.89 8.24 14.58
N GLN A 263 -4.03 7.37 15.57
CA GLN A 263 -3.54 6.00 15.50
C GLN A 263 -4.63 5.02 15.07
N TRP A 264 -4.24 4.05 14.24
CA TRP A 264 -5.08 2.90 13.90
C TRP A 264 -5.39 2.08 15.16
N PRO A 265 -6.64 1.63 15.38
CA PRO A 265 -7.00 0.85 16.55
C PRO A 265 -6.26 -0.49 16.63
N SER A 266 -5.73 -0.80 17.83
CA SER A 266 -5.10 -2.09 18.18
C SER A 266 -6.02 -3.27 17.93
#